data_AF-A0A509KWA6-F1
#
_entry.id   AF-A0A509KWA6-F1
#
_cell.length_a   1.000
_cell.length_b   1.000
_cell.length_c   1.000
_cell.angle_alpha   90.00
_cell.angle_beta   90.00
_cell.angle_gamma   90.00
#
_symmetry.space_group_name_H-M   'P 1'
#
loop_
_entity.id
_entity.type
_entity.pdbx_description
1 polymer ?
#
loop_
_entity_poly.entity_id
_entity_poly.type
_entity_poly.pdbx_seq_one_letter_code
_entity_poly.pdbx_strand_id
1 'polypeptide(L)'
;MQTGIYKLTFPDSFYIGSAAISFRLRKRIHLSSLQAGTHTSTNIVNKYAEYGLPKFEIIEECKPENCSSREQHWILELKPSLNMTANTNSRLGAKLSNETKDKLRKSKVGKSLSAKHRASIAASGIGRKHSEETKAKIRKGNLNKFVSKETGAKISKSKTGQKYGPQSEEHKRNRINSLKATCAAKKAKPFLS
;
A
#
# COMPACT_ATOMS: atom_id res chain seq x y z
N MET A 1 36.83 11.51 3.75
CA MET A 1 36.37 10.12 3.97
C MET A 1 36.27 9.46 2.61
N GLN A 2 36.82 8.25 2.42
CA GLN A 2 36.81 7.55 1.14
C GLN A 2 35.52 6.73 0.99
N THR A 3 34.86 6.90 -0.14
CA THR A 3 33.59 6.26 -0.51
C THR A 3 33.72 5.64 -1.89
N GLY A 4 32.90 4.63 -2.18
CA GLY A 4 32.95 3.98 -3.48
C GLY A 4 32.51 2.53 -3.46
N ILE A 5 33.04 1.76 -4.39
CA ILE A 5 32.71 0.35 -4.62
C ILE A 5 33.83 -0.54 -4.11
N TYR A 6 33.45 -1.61 -3.41
CA TYR A 6 34.38 -2.60 -2.88
C TYR A 6 33.97 -4.01 -3.30
N LYS A 7 34.94 -4.91 -3.24
CA LYS A 7 34.83 -6.34 -3.47
C LYS A 7 35.14 -7.09 -2.17
N LEU A 8 34.31 -8.07 -1.83
CA LEU A 8 34.63 -9.10 -0.85
C LEU A 8 34.96 -10.38 -1.62
N THR A 9 36.20 -10.83 -1.51
CA THR A 9 36.68 -12.02 -2.19
C THR A 9 36.72 -13.20 -1.21
N PHE A 10 36.06 -14.29 -1.60
CA PHE A 10 36.20 -15.63 -1.04
C PHE A 10 36.96 -16.52 -2.04
N PRO A 11 37.41 -17.72 -1.66
CA PRO A 11 38.20 -18.58 -2.55
C PRO A 11 37.53 -18.93 -3.88
N ASP A 12 36.22 -19.15 -3.88
CA ASP A 12 35.44 -19.62 -5.03
C ASP A 12 34.46 -18.58 -5.60
N SER A 13 34.30 -17.46 -4.91
CA SER A 13 33.20 -16.54 -5.14
C SER A 13 33.52 -15.14 -4.63
N PHE A 14 32.80 -14.14 -5.14
CA PHE A 14 32.99 -12.77 -4.70
C PHE A 14 31.66 -12.02 -4.64
N TYR A 15 31.65 -10.99 -3.81
CA TYR A 15 30.54 -10.07 -3.62
C TYR A 15 30.99 -8.64 -3.91
N ILE A 16 30.14 -7.88 -4.58
CA ILE A 16 30.33 -6.45 -4.87
C ILE A 16 29.35 -5.66 -4.02
N GLY A 17 29.82 -4.58 -3.40
CA GLY A 17 28.95 -3.68 -2.67
C GLY A 17 29.43 -2.24 -2.71
N SER A 18 28.55 -1.32 -2.34
CA SER A 18 28.87 0.10 -2.21
C SER A 18 29.04 0.57 -0.76
N ALA A 19 29.91 1.57 -0.58
CA ALA A 19 30.18 2.25 0.66
C ALA A 19 29.95 3.76 0.49
N ALA A 20 28.69 4.19 0.62
CA ALA A 20 28.29 5.60 0.46
C ALA A 20 28.75 6.52 1.60
N ILE A 21 29.13 5.97 2.76
CA ILE A 21 29.57 6.76 3.93
C ILE A 21 31.09 6.68 4.09
N SER A 22 31.63 5.46 4.22
CA SER A 22 33.07 5.23 4.40
C SER A 22 33.40 3.75 4.21
N PHE A 23 34.49 3.44 3.50
CA PHE A 23 35.00 2.06 3.40
C PHE A 23 35.35 1.47 4.77
N ARG A 24 35.98 2.25 5.65
CA ARG A 24 36.37 1.80 7.00
C ARG A 24 35.15 1.40 7.83
N LEU A 25 34.11 2.23 7.81
CA LEU A 25 32.87 1.95 8.52
C LEU A 25 32.17 0.72 7.92
N ARG A 26 32.09 0.66 6.59
CA ARG A 26 31.44 -0.45 5.87
C ARG A 26 32.13 -1.78 6.18
N LYS A 27 33.46 -1.83 6.16
CA LYS A 27 34.26 -3.02 6.53
C LYS A 27 33.96 -3.47 7.97
N ARG A 28 33.94 -2.54 8.93
CA ARG A 28 33.62 -2.85 10.33
C ARG A 28 32.21 -3.43 10.50
N ILE A 29 31.22 -2.82 9.85
CA ILE A 29 29.83 -3.29 9.88
C ILE A 29 29.74 -4.70 9.28
N HIS A 30 30.35 -4.94 8.12
CA HIS A 30 30.39 -6.27 7.50
C HIS A 30 30.95 -7.32 8.44
N LEU A 31 32.13 -7.08 9.01
CA LEU A 31 32.77 -8.03 9.91
C LEU A 31 31.89 -8.34 11.13
N SER A 32 31.33 -7.31 11.78
CA SER A 32 30.46 -7.49 12.94
C SER A 32 29.16 -8.23 12.58
N SER A 33 28.53 -7.90 11.45
CA SER A 33 27.32 -8.58 10.99
C SER A 33 27.57 -10.02 10.56
N LEU A 34 28.73 -10.33 9.99
CA LEU A 34 29.12 -11.71 9.63
C LEU A 34 29.37 -12.55 10.88
N GLN A 35 30.08 -12.01 11.88
CA GLN A 35 30.29 -12.69 13.16
C GLN A 35 28.98 -12.97 13.90
N ALA A 36 28.02 -12.05 13.83
CA ALA A 36 26.70 -12.20 14.44
C ALA A 36 25.70 -13.00 13.59
N GLY A 37 26.04 -13.36 12.34
CA GLY A 37 25.11 -14.00 11.40
C GLY A 37 23.92 -13.13 10.97
N THR A 38 23.98 -11.81 11.18
CA THR A 38 22.88 -10.86 10.91
C THR A 38 23.07 -10.08 9.60
N HIS A 39 24.05 -10.47 8.78
CA HIS A 39 24.35 -9.77 7.54
C HIS A 39 23.19 -9.90 6.53
N THR A 40 22.89 -8.79 5.82
CA THR A 40 21.76 -8.68 4.87
C THR A 40 21.74 -9.74 3.78
N SER A 41 22.90 -10.17 3.32
CA SER A 41 23.05 -11.19 2.27
C SER A 41 23.38 -12.53 2.90
N THR A 42 22.41 -13.45 2.90
CA THR A 42 22.56 -14.82 3.41
C THR A 42 23.67 -15.58 2.70
N ASN A 43 23.86 -15.35 1.38
CA ASN A 43 24.93 -15.99 0.60
C ASN A 43 26.32 -15.69 1.17
N ILE A 44 26.56 -14.46 1.64
CA ILE A 44 27.85 -14.06 2.23
C ILE A 44 28.00 -14.67 3.62
N VAL A 45 26.92 -14.74 4.42
CA VAL A 45 26.96 -15.40 5.75
C VAL A 45 27.34 -16.86 5.60
N ASN A 46 26.74 -17.57 4.63
CA ASN A 46 27.06 -18.97 4.36
C ASN A 46 28.52 -19.15 3.94
N LYS A 47 29.03 -18.30 3.03
CA LYS A 47 30.43 -18.34 2.62
C LYS A 47 31.40 -17.98 3.73
N TYR A 48 31.01 -17.08 4.62
CA TYR A 48 31.79 -16.76 5.81
C TYR A 48 31.85 -17.93 6.79
N ALA A 49 30.77 -18.70 6.95
CA ALA A 49 30.79 -19.92 7.77
C ALA A 49 31.68 -21.02 7.17
N GLU A 50 31.80 -21.07 5.84
CA GLU A 50 32.62 -22.04 5.11
C GLU A 50 34.12 -21.68 5.10
N TYR A 51 34.47 -20.44 4.77
CA TYR A 51 35.85 -20.00 4.52
C TYR A 51 36.40 -19.00 5.53
N GLY A 52 35.57 -18.46 6.42
CA GLY A 52 35.95 -17.41 7.35
C GLY A 52 36.06 -16.03 6.70
N LEU A 53 37.05 -15.24 7.13
CA LEU A 53 37.17 -13.83 6.82
C LEU A 53 37.42 -13.56 5.32
N PRO A 54 36.56 -12.78 4.64
CA PRO A 54 36.80 -12.41 3.25
C PRO A 54 37.90 -11.36 3.10
N LYS A 55 38.56 -11.35 1.94
CA LYS A 55 39.49 -10.28 1.57
C LYS A 55 38.69 -9.07 1.07
N PHE A 56 38.92 -7.91 1.69
CA PHE A 56 38.26 -6.65 1.32
C PHE A 56 39.15 -5.85 0.37
N GLU A 57 38.70 -5.63 -0.86
CA GLU A 57 39.42 -4.89 -1.91
C GLU A 57 38.58 -3.69 -2.39
N ILE A 58 39.20 -2.56 -2.69
CA ILE A 58 38.51 -1.39 -3.26
C ILE A 58 38.61 -1.49 -4.79
N ILE A 59 37.47 -1.38 -5.49
CA ILE A 59 37.42 -1.42 -6.95
C ILE A 59 37.48 -0.01 -7.52
N GLU A 60 36.66 0.89 -6.98
CA GLU A 60 36.49 2.24 -7.52
C GLU A 60 36.15 3.20 -6.39
N GLU A 61 36.82 4.35 -6.34
CA GLU A 61 36.40 5.46 -5.50
C GLU A 61 35.38 6.32 -6.26
N CYS A 62 34.20 6.52 -5.67
CA CYS A 62 33.16 7.34 -6.27
C CYS A 62 32.45 8.20 -5.21
N LYS A 63 31.83 9.29 -5.66
CA LYS A 63 31.00 10.13 -4.80
C LYS A 63 29.82 9.31 -4.22
N PRO A 64 29.37 9.61 -2.99
CA PRO A 64 28.25 8.90 -2.34
C PRO A 64 26.99 8.80 -3.21
N GLU A 65 26.68 9.86 -3.96
CA GLU A 65 25.51 9.95 -4.86
C GLU A 65 25.54 8.91 -5.98
N ASN A 66 26.74 8.54 -6.43
CA ASN A 66 26.94 7.65 -7.57
C ASN A 66 27.17 6.19 -7.15
N CYS A 67 27.34 5.92 -5.85
CA CYS A 67 27.62 4.60 -5.30
C CYS A 67 26.63 3.52 -5.78
N SER A 68 25.33 3.81 -5.76
CA SER A 68 24.33 2.82 -6.18
C SER A 68 24.39 2.52 -7.68
N SER A 69 24.55 3.54 -8.52
CA SER A 69 24.64 3.37 -9.98
C SER A 69 25.93 2.63 -10.38
N ARG A 70 27.05 2.94 -9.73
CA ARG A 70 28.34 2.27 -9.98
C ARG A 70 28.34 0.83 -9.47
N GLU A 71 27.73 0.55 -8.32
CA GLU A 71 27.53 -0.82 -7.82
C GLU A 71 26.78 -1.68 -8.84
N GLN A 72 25.66 -1.17 -9.35
CA GLN A 72 24.88 -1.87 -10.37
C GLN A 72 25.69 -2.09 -11.66
N HIS A 73 26.47 -1.11 -12.10
CA HIS A 73 27.36 -1.25 -13.26
C HIS A 73 28.35 -2.41 -13.07
N TRP A 74 29.04 -2.46 -11.93
CA TRP A 74 30.00 -3.53 -11.63
C TRP A 74 29.34 -4.91 -11.43
N ILE A 75 28.13 -4.96 -10.87
CA ILE A 75 27.37 -6.22 -10.77
C ILE A 75 26.99 -6.75 -12.15
N LEU A 76 26.58 -5.87 -13.07
CA LEU A 76 26.22 -6.27 -14.44
C LEU A 76 27.44 -6.71 -15.25
N GLU A 77 28.57 -6.03 -15.08
CA GLU A 77 29.82 -6.32 -15.77
C GLU A 77 30.45 -7.63 -15.29
N LEU A 78 30.65 -7.76 -13.98
CA LEU A 78 31.42 -8.87 -13.38
C LEU A 78 30.55 -10.08 -13.02
N LYS A 79 29.23 -9.92 -12.96
CA LYS A 79 28.24 -10.97 -12.61
C LYS A 79 28.65 -11.81 -11.38
N PRO A 80 28.90 -11.19 -10.22
CA PRO A 80 29.24 -11.88 -8.98
C PRO A 80 28.21 -12.94 -8.60
N SER A 81 28.67 -14.13 -8.21
CA SER A 81 27.80 -15.24 -7.78
C SER A 81 27.10 -14.98 -6.45
N LEU A 82 27.69 -14.14 -5.57
CA LEU A 82 27.13 -13.87 -4.24
C LEU A 82 26.09 -12.75 -4.22
N ASN A 83 26.12 -11.85 -5.21
CA ASN A 83 25.08 -10.84 -5.35
C ASN A 83 23.85 -11.48 -6.00
N MET A 84 22.74 -11.53 -5.26
CA MET A 84 21.45 -11.84 -5.90
C MET A 84 21.13 -10.73 -6.90
N THR A 85 21.02 -11.09 -8.18
CA THR A 85 20.92 -10.19 -9.33
C THR A 85 20.02 -8.96 -9.13
N ALA A 86 20.66 -7.80 -8.99
CA ALA A 86 20.64 -6.66 -9.92
C ALA A 86 19.31 -6.15 -10.53
N ASN A 87 18.17 -6.30 -9.87
CA ASN A 87 17.06 -5.35 -10.02
C ASN A 87 16.79 -4.70 -8.67
N THR A 88 17.74 -3.88 -8.23
CA THR A 88 17.61 -2.97 -7.07
C THR A 88 16.77 -1.74 -7.39
N ASN A 89 16.28 -1.60 -8.63
CA ASN A 89 15.08 -0.81 -8.86
C ASN A 89 13.94 -1.51 -8.12
N SER A 90 13.61 -0.96 -6.95
CA SER A 90 12.43 -1.33 -6.18
C SER A 90 11.26 -1.60 -7.12
N ARG A 91 10.51 -2.69 -6.90
CA ARG A 91 9.25 -2.93 -7.60
C ARG A 91 8.20 -1.83 -7.34
N LEU A 92 8.53 -0.80 -6.56
CA LEU A 92 7.73 0.42 -6.44
C LEU A 92 7.38 0.96 -7.83
N GLY A 93 6.11 0.92 -8.19
CA GLY A 93 5.59 1.44 -9.45
C GLY A 93 5.64 0.46 -10.64
N ALA A 94 6.27 -0.71 -10.50
CA ALA A 94 6.27 -1.71 -11.56
C ALA A 94 4.85 -2.30 -11.74
N LYS A 95 4.25 -2.10 -12.92
CA LYS A 95 2.92 -2.64 -13.25
C LYS A 95 3.03 -4.14 -13.51
N LEU A 96 2.21 -4.93 -12.81
CA LEU A 96 2.05 -6.37 -13.08
C LEU A 96 1.54 -6.60 -14.51
N SER A 97 2.03 -7.65 -15.17
CA SER A 97 1.51 -8.09 -16.48
C SER A 97 0.04 -8.52 -16.37
N ASN A 98 -0.71 -8.41 -17.47
CA ASN A 98 -2.12 -8.79 -17.51
C ASN A 98 -2.33 -10.27 -17.14
N GLU A 99 -1.46 -11.16 -17.64
CA GLU A 99 -1.48 -12.58 -17.29
C GLU A 99 -1.31 -12.81 -15.77
N THR A 100 -0.42 -12.07 -15.13
CA THR A 100 -0.21 -12.18 -13.67
C THR A 100 -1.41 -11.65 -12.88
N LYS A 101 -2.00 -10.53 -13.33
CA LYS A 101 -3.24 -10.01 -12.75
C LYS A 101 -4.37 -11.02 -12.84
N ASP A 102 -4.48 -11.72 -13.97
CA ASP A 102 -5.49 -12.76 -14.18
C ASP A 102 -5.27 -13.99 -13.31
N LYS A 103 -4.03 -14.47 -13.16
CA LYS A 103 -3.70 -15.55 -12.22
C LYS A 103 -4.06 -15.17 -10.78
N LEU A 104 -3.71 -13.96 -10.35
CA LEU A 104 -4.05 -13.43 -9.02
C LEU A 104 -5.56 -13.24 -8.82
N ARG A 105 -6.28 -12.82 -9.86
CA ARG A 105 -7.74 -12.74 -9.83
C ARG A 105 -8.34 -14.12 -9.65
N LYS A 106 -8.00 -15.08 -10.52
CA LYS A 106 -8.50 -16.47 -10.47
C LYS A 106 -8.24 -17.13 -9.12
N SER A 107 -7.07 -16.91 -8.52
CA SER A 107 -6.74 -17.51 -7.21
C SER A 107 -7.51 -16.94 -6.02
N LYS A 108 -8.12 -15.76 -6.18
CA LYS A 108 -8.93 -15.07 -5.15
C LYS A 108 -10.43 -15.21 -5.36
N VAL A 109 -10.89 -15.50 -6.58
CA VAL A 109 -12.31 -15.75 -6.86
C VAL A 109 -12.80 -16.93 -6.01
N GLY A 110 -13.97 -16.77 -5.38
CA GLY A 110 -14.62 -17.81 -4.57
C GLY A 110 -14.09 -17.96 -3.13
N LYS A 111 -12.96 -17.33 -2.77
CA LYS A 111 -12.43 -17.38 -1.40
C LYS A 111 -13.10 -16.32 -0.53
N SER A 112 -14.08 -16.74 0.27
CA SER A 112 -14.70 -15.87 1.28
C SER A 112 -13.82 -15.70 2.50
N LEU A 113 -13.81 -14.50 3.08
CA LEU A 113 -13.20 -14.25 4.39
C LEU A 113 -13.91 -15.08 5.47
N SER A 114 -13.15 -15.58 6.46
CA SER A 114 -13.70 -16.32 7.59
C SER A 114 -14.64 -15.44 8.42
N ALA A 115 -15.58 -16.06 9.14
CA ALA A 115 -16.55 -15.33 9.96
C ALA A 115 -15.88 -14.39 10.98
N LYS A 116 -14.81 -14.86 11.64
CA LYS A 116 -14.01 -14.06 12.58
C LYS A 116 -13.37 -12.84 11.91
N HIS A 117 -12.83 -13.02 10.69
CA HIS A 117 -12.20 -11.92 9.95
C HIS A 117 -13.24 -10.87 9.52
N ARG A 118 -14.42 -11.31 9.05
CA ARG A 118 -15.53 -10.42 8.70
C ARG A 118 -16.02 -9.62 9.91
N ALA A 119 -16.18 -10.28 11.06
CA ALA A 119 -16.60 -9.63 12.30
C ALA A 119 -15.60 -8.56 12.77
N SER A 120 -14.29 -8.84 12.65
CA SER A 120 -13.25 -7.86 12.99
C SER A 120 -13.29 -6.61 12.08
N ILE A 121 -13.43 -6.80 10.76
CA ILE A 121 -13.56 -5.67 9.82
C ILE A 121 -14.82 -4.85 10.13
N ALA A 122 -15.94 -5.52 10.41
CA ALA A 122 -17.18 -4.86 10.78
C ALA A 122 -17.02 -4.04 12.08
N ALA A 123 -16.43 -4.64 13.11
CA ALA A 123 -16.19 -3.97 14.40
C ALA A 123 -15.32 -2.71 14.24
N SER A 124 -14.26 -2.76 13.42
CA SER A 124 -13.41 -1.59 13.13
C SER A 124 -14.12 -0.48 12.34
N GLY A 125 -15.21 -0.79 11.65
CA GLY A 125 -16.01 0.18 10.90
C GLY A 125 -17.08 0.88 11.73
N ILE A 126 -17.51 0.29 12.86
CA ILE A 126 -18.56 0.85 13.71
C ILE A 126 -18.08 2.18 14.32
N GLY A 127 -18.93 3.21 14.24
CA GLY A 127 -18.65 4.53 14.83
C GLY A 127 -17.74 5.44 13.99
N ARG A 128 -17.14 4.95 12.90
CA ARG A 128 -16.30 5.77 12.02
C ARG A 128 -17.15 6.76 11.25
N LYS A 129 -17.02 8.06 11.56
CA LYS A 129 -17.69 9.15 10.85
C LYS A 129 -16.77 9.75 9.79
N HIS A 130 -17.33 10.13 8.64
CA HIS A 130 -16.60 10.92 7.65
C HIS A 130 -16.31 12.33 8.19
N SER A 131 -15.16 12.90 7.82
CA SER A 131 -14.86 14.31 8.10
C SER A 131 -15.83 15.24 7.36
N GLU A 132 -15.99 16.47 7.85
CA GLU A 132 -16.85 17.47 7.20
C GLU A 132 -16.41 17.76 5.76
N GLU A 133 -15.10 17.82 5.51
CA GLU A 133 -14.55 17.98 4.15
C GLU A 133 -14.95 16.81 3.23
N THR A 134 -14.91 15.57 3.74
CA THR A 134 -15.32 14.38 2.98
C THR A 134 -16.82 14.39 2.70
N LYS A 135 -17.63 14.78 3.69
CA LYS A 135 -19.08 14.94 3.51
C LYS A 135 -19.40 15.99 2.46
N ALA A 136 -18.69 17.13 2.45
CA ALA A 136 -18.84 18.17 1.45
C ALA A 136 -18.48 17.68 0.04
N LYS A 137 -17.40 16.91 -0.12
CA LYS A 137 -17.03 16.29 -1.41
C LYS A 137 -18.09 15.31 -1.90
N ILE A 138 -18.61 14.44 -1.03
CA ILE A 138 -19.70 13.51 -1.36
C ILE A 138 -20.95 14.29 -1.79
N ARG A 139 -21.32 15.33 -1.04
CA ARG A 139 -22.46 16.20 -1.38
C ARG A 139 -22.28 16.85 -2.76
N LYS A 140 -21.10 17.42 -3.04
CA LYS A 140 -20.76 18.03 -4.33
C LYS A 140 -20.88 17.03 -5.49
N GLY A 141 -20.39 15.80 -5.31
CA GLY A 141 -20.48 14.75 -6.33
C GLY A 141 -21.90 14.26 -6.60
N ASN A 142 -22.85 14.49 -5.69
CA ASN A 142 -24.24 14.07 -5.83
C ASN A 142 -25.20 15.18 -6.27
N LEU A 143 -24.76 16.46 -6.25
CA LEU A 143 -25.62 17.63 -6.43
C LEU A 143 -26.37 17.71 -7.76
N ASN A 144 -25.95 16.96 -8.78
CA ASN A 144 -26.59 16.94 -10.11
C ASN A 144 -26.90 15.52 -10.63
N LYS A 145 -26.94 14.52 -9.73
CA LYS A 145 -27.31 13.16 -10.13
C LYS A 145 -28.83 13.02 -10.18
N PHE A 146 -29.39 13.11 -11.37
CA PHE A 146 -30.81 12.81 -11.60
C PHE A 146 -30.98 11.33 -11.98
N VAL A 147 -31.94 10.67 -11.34
CA VAL A 147 -32.35 9.34 -11.77
C VAL A 147 -33.12 9.49 -13.07
N SER A 148 -32.73 8.76 -14.12
CA SER A 148 -33.45 8.79 -15.40
C SER A 148 -34.89 8.30 -15.23
N LYS A 149 -35.80 8.72 -16.12
CA LYS A 149 -37.20 8.27 -16.08
C LYS A 149 -37.33 6.75 -16.11
N GLU A 150 -36.52 6.08 -16.93
CA GLU A 150 -36.49 4.61 -17.02
C GLU A 150 -36.02 3.94 -15.74
N THR A 151 -34.94 4.43 -15.13
CA THR A 151 -34.45 3.91 -13.85
C THR A 151 -35.46 4.18 -12.73
N GLY A 152 -36.10 5.35 -12.74
CA GLY A 152 -37.17 5.69 -11.80
C GLY A 152 -38.37 4.75 -11.91
N ALA A 153 -38.80 4.41 -13.13
CA ALA A 153 -39.88 3.46 -13.38
C ALA A 153 -39.53 2.05 -12.87
N LYS A 154 -38.29 1.58 -13.08
CA LYS A 154 -37.81 0.30 -12.53
C LYS A 154 -37.83 0.27 -11.00
N ILE A 155 -37.35 1.35 -10.36
CA ILE A 155 -37.38 1.49 -8.90
C ILE A 155 -38.82 1.49 -8.39
N SER A 156 -39.71 2.25 -9.04
CA SER A 156 -41.13 2.30 -8.69
C SER A 156 -41.77 0.91 -8.77
N LYS A 157 -41.65 0.23 -9.91
CA LYS A 157 -42.19 -1.13 -10.10
C LYS A 157 -41.69 -2.12 -9.05
N SER A 158 -40.42 -2.05 -8.67
CA SER A 158 -39.85 -2.92 -7.63
C SER A 158 -40.38 -2.63 -6.22
N LYS A 159 -40.83 -1.39 -5.96
CA LYS A 159 -41.33 -0.97 -4.65
C LYS A 159 -42.85 -1.03 -4.54
N THR A 160 -43.56 -1.02 -5.67
CA THR A 160 -45.01 -1.19 -5.69
C THR A 160 -45.39 -2.54 -5.08
N GLY A 161 -46.17 -2.52 -4.01
CA GLY A 161 -46.63 -3.72 -3.31
C GLY A 161 -45.81 -4.14 -2.08
N GLN A 162 -44.70 -3.46 -1.76
CA GLN A 162 -44.05 -3.67 -0.46
C GLN A 162 -44.96 -3.14 0.67
N LYS A 163 -45.46 -4.06 1.50
CA LYS A 163 -46.20 -3.72 2.73
C LYS A 163 -45.21 -3.44 3.84
N TYR A 164 -45.20 -2.20 4.33
CA TYR A 164 -44.47 -1.85 5.56
C TYR A 164 -45.31 -2.25 6.77
N GLY A 165 -44.66 -2.73 7.84
CA GLY A 165 -45.31 -3.02 9.12
C GLY A 165 -45.89 -1.77 9.79
N PRO A 166 -46.65 -1.94 10.89
CA PRO A 166 -47.22 -0.81 11.62
C PRO A 166 -46.11 0.13 12.12
N GLN A 167 -46.23 1.42 11.80
CA GLN A 167 -45.31 2.44 12.29
C GLN A 167 -45.47 2.61 13.80
N SER A 168 -44.36 2.79 14.53
CA SER A 168 -44.41 3.08 15.97
C SER A 168 -45.12 4.42 16.23
N GLU A 169 -45.77 4.52 17.38
CA GLU A 169 -46.46 5.75 17.80
C GLU A 169 -45.52 6.96 17.88
N GLU A 170 -44.27 6.73 18.29
CA GLU A 170 -43.22 7.75 18.30
C GLU A 170 -42.92 8.29 16.90
N HIS A 171 -42.82 7.39 15.90
CA HIS A 171 -42.59 7.78 14.52
C HIS A 171 -43.75 8.63 13.97
N LYS A 172 -45.00 8.26 14.29
CA LYS A 172 -46.18 9.04 13.91
C LYS A 172 -46.15 10.45 14.51
N ARG A 173 -45.81 10.57 15.80
CA ARG A 173 -45.68 11.87 16.49
C ARG A 173 -44.60 12.76 15.87
N ASN A 174 -43.41 12.20 15.61
CA ASN A 174 -42.31 12.94 15.00
C ASN A 174 -42.66 13.44 13.59
N ARG A 175 -43.38 12.62 12.80
CA ARG A 175 -43.89 13.04 11.49
C ARG A 175 -44.89 14.19 11.61
N ILE A 176 -45.85 14.11 12.53
CA ILE A 176 -46.84 15.17 12.77
C ILE A 176 -46.16 16.47 13.19
N ASN A 177 -45.18 16.41 14.10
CA ASN A 177 -44.44 17.58 14.56
C ASN A 177 -43.62 18.22 13.43
N SER A 178 -42.97 17.41 12.59
CA SER A 178 -42.26 17.89 11.39
C SER A 178 -43.20 18.56 10.38
N LEU A 179 -44.39 18.01 10.16
CA LEU A 179 -45.40 18.61 9.28
C LEU A 179 -45.92 19.94 9.85
N LYS A 180 -46.18 20.02 11.15
CA LYS A 180 -46.58 21.27 11.82
C LYS A 180 -45.48 22.33 11.70
N ALA A 181 -44.22 21.97 11.94
CA ALA A 181 -43.09 22.88 11.83
C ALA A 181 -42.88 23.40 10.40
N THR A 182 -43.01 22.54 9.38
CA THR A 182 -42.91 22.94 7.98
C THR A 182 -44.07 23.82 7.53
N CYS A 183 -45.29 23.55 7.98
CA CYS A 183 -46.45 24.43 7.76
C CYS A 183 -46.27 25.80 8.44
N ALA A 184 -45.78 25.83 9.69
CA ALA A 184 -45.49 27.07 10.39
C ALA A 184 -44.40 27.90 9.67
N ALA A 185 -43.32 27.24 9.23
CA ALA A 185 -42.24 27.89 8.48
C ALA A 185 -42.70 28.41 7.11
N LYS A 186 -43.65 27.75 6.44
CA LYS A 186 -44.27 28.25 5.20
C LYS A 186 -45.17 29.46 5.44
N LYS A 187 -45.93 29.48 6.53
CA LYS A 187 -46.77 30.62 6.93
C LYS A 187 -45.95 31.83 7.37
N ALA A 188 -44.77 31.61 7.95
CA ALA A 188 -43.86 32.66 8.41
C ALA A 188 -42.95 33.23 7.29
N LYS A 189 -43.03 32.73 6.05
CA LYS A 189 -42.34 33.36 4.92
C LYS A 189 -43.16 34.56 4.43
N PRO A 190 -42.69 35.80 4.61
CA PRO A 190 -43.37 36.95 4.04
C PRO A 190 -43.36 36.84 2.51
N PHE A 191 -44.48 37.21 1.90
CA PHE A 191 -44.58 37.40 0.46
C PHE A 191 -43.63 38.56 0.12
N LEU A 192 -42.48 38.25 -0.48
CA LEU A 192 -41.62 39.28 -1.06
C LEU A 192 -42.39 39.85 -2.26
N SER A 193 -42.98 41.04 -2.08
CA SER A 193 -43.40 41.93 -3.18
C SER A 193 -42.20 42.68 -3.72
#